data_AF-A0A9E1WNQ3-F1
#
_entry.id   AF-A0A9E1WNQ3-F1
#
_cell.length_a   1.000
_cell.length_b   1.000
_cell.length_c   1.000
_cell.angle_alpha   90.00
_cell.angle_beta   90.00
_cell.angle_gamma   90.00
#
_symmetry.space_group_name_H-M   'P 1'
#
loop_
_entity.id
_entity.type
_entity.pdbx_description
1 polymer ?
#
loop_
_entity_poly.entity_id
_entity_poly.type
_entity_poly.pdbx_seq_one_letter_code
_entity_poly.pdbx_strand_id
1 'polypeptide(L)'
;MRILFVSATRIGDAVLSTGLLGHLVESHPGARITVACGPAAAELFETVPGLERVIVMEKMVASLHWLRLWASSVTRFWDLVVDLRSAPLTYLLAAKRQAHMHKHKHHGHRIRQLAGVLGLQDNPPLPRLWSDDIHDQKAVQLIPEGPPVLAIGPTANWRAKTWRAENFAELCERVTGADGLLPGGRIALFGAPEERPEAIGLIESIPAEQRIDLLGQVGLLDIHACLKRCAFYVGNDSGLMHIAAAAGVPTLGLFGPSREELYGPCGALSDSVRTPQSFDDIHPDGFDHRTSDSLMDGLGVERVYDALAALAERAKGAAA
;
A
#
# COMPACT_ATOMS: atom_id res chain seq x y z
N MET A 1 -20.73 -6.63 -19.07
CA MET A 1 -19.41 -6.38 -19.71
C MET A 1 -18.37 -7.30 -19.09
N ARG A 2 -17.42 -7.87 -19.83
CA ARG A 2 -16.30 -8.66 -19.30
C ARG A 2 -14.99 -7.87 -19.39
N ILE A 3 -14.32 -7.70 -18.27
CA ILE A 3 -13.06 -6.94 -18.16
C ILE A 3 -11.94 -7.85 -17.69
N LEU A 4 -10.81 -7.83 -18.38
CA LEU A 4 -9.54 -8.36 -17.89
C LEU A 4 -8.68 -7.20 -17.40
N PHE A 5 -8.32 -7.20 -16.12
CA PHE A 5 -7.44 -6.20 -15.52
C PHE A 5 -6.12 -6.86 -15.10
N VAL A 6 -5.02 -6.54 -15.78
CA VAL A 6 -3.69 -7.08 -15.46
C VAL A 6 -2.95 -6.06 -14.60
N SER A 7 -2.85 -6.36 -13.30
CA SER A 7 -2.22 -5.52 -12.28
C SER A 7 -0.78 -5.98 -11.99
N ALA A 8 -0.07 -5.20 -11.18
CA ALA A 8 1.33 -5.39 -10.82
C ALA A 8 1.56 -6.60 -9.90
N THR A 9 2.84 -6.95 -9.72
CA THR A 9 3.28 -8.04 -8.83
C THR A 9 3.52 -7.60 -7.40
N ARG A 10 3.92 -6.33 -7.18
CA ARG A 10 4.23 -5.80 -5.86
C ARG A 10 2.97 -5.19 -5.25
N ILE A 11 2.80 -5.35 -3.93
CA ILE A 11 1.64 -4.86 -3.17
C ILE A 11 1.41 -3.36 -3.42
N GLY A 12 2.44 -2.51 -3.28
CA GLY A 12 2.29 -1.06 -3.46
C GLY A 12 1.73 -0.65 -4.83
N ASP A 13 2.34 -1.13 -5.92
CA ASP A 13 1.83 -0.88 -7.28
C ASP A 13 0.42 -1.47 -7.50
N ALA A 14 0.13 -2.63 -6.91
CA ALA A 14 -1.18 -3.27 -7.02
C ALA A 14 -2.26 -2.42 -6.34
N VAL A 15 -2.01 -1.93 -5.13
CA VAL A 15 -2.90 -0.99 -4.43
C VAL A 15 -3.05 0.31 -5.21
N LEU A 16 -1.96 0.92 -5.68
CA LEU A 16 -2.04 2.15 -6.50
C LEU A 16 -2.88 1.96 -7.77
N SER A 17 -2.89 0.75 -8.34
CA SER A 17 -3.70 0.43 -9.52
C SER A 17 -5.18 0.26 -9.23
N THR A 18 -5.58 0.01 -7.98
CA THR A 18 -6.98 -0.27 -7.67
C THR A 18 -7.87 0.95 -7.84
N GLY A 19 -7.33 2.17 -7.86
CA GLY A 19 -8.10 3.35 -8.22
C GLY A 19 -8.67 3.26 -9.65
N LEU A 20 -7.87 2.77 -10.60
CA LEU A 20 -8.38 2.51 -11.96
C LEU A 20 -9.41 1.38 -11.98
N LEU A 21 -9.16 0.33 -11.21
CA LEU A 21 -10.10 -0.78 -11.12
C LEU A 21 -11.44 -0.31 -10.53
N GLY A 22 -11.41 0.52 -9.49
CA GLY A 22 -12.58 1.14 -8.88
C GLY A 22 -13.34 2.02 -9.86
N HIS A 23 -12.63 2.85 -10.62
CA HIS A 23 -13.24 3.62 -11.70
C HIS A 23 -13.94 2.74 -12.74
N LEU A 24 -13.36 1.59 -13.13
CA LEU A 24 -13.98 0.64 -14.07
C LEU A 24 -15.24 -0.02 -13.48
N VAL A 25 -15.19 -0.41 -12.21
CA VAL A 25 -16.33 -0.99 -11.48
C VAL A 25 -17.48 0.01 -11.38
N GLU A 26 -17.20 1.27 -11.06
CA GLU A 26 -18.20 2.33 -10.92
C GLU A 26 -18.81 2.75 -12.26
N SER A 27 -17.98 2.90 -13.29
CA SER A 27 -18.44 3.31 -14.63
C SER A 27 -19.18 2.21 -15.38
N HIS A 28 -19.05 0.94 -14.96
CA HIS A 28 -19.72 -0.20 -15.61
C HIS A 28 -20.38 -1.12 -14.58
N PRO A 29 -21.51 -0.70 -13.96
CA PRO A 29 -22.24 -1.53 -13.01
C PRO A 29 -22.60 -2.90 -13.59
N GLY A 30 -22.36 -3.97 -12.83
CA GLY A 30 -22.57 -5.35 -13.28
C GLY A 30 -21.52 -5.89 -14.25
N ALA A 31 -20.38 -5.19 -14.42
CA ALA A 31 -19.22 -5.75 -15.08
C ALA A 31 -18.72 -7.00 -14.35
N ARG A 32 -18.28 -7.98 -15.14
CA ARG A 32 -17.64 -9.21 -14.73
C ARG A 32 -16.13 -9.01 -14.82
N ILE A 33 -15.48 -8.97 -13.67
CA ILE A 33 -14.07 -8.59 -13.54
C ILE A 33 -13.22 -9.85 -13.39
N THR A 34 -12.20 -9.98 -14.23
CA THR A 34 -11.10 -10.92 -14.01
C THR A 34 -9.83 -10.13 -13.75
N VAL A 35 -9.17 -10.38 -12.63
CA VAL A 35 -7.90 -9.73 -12.29
C VAL A 35 -6.76 -10.71 -12.48
N ALA A 36 -5.67 -10.29 -13.12
CA ALA A 36 -4.41 -11.02 -13.16
C ALA A 36 -3.33 -10.23 -12.42
N CYS A 37 -2.70 -10.82 -11.40
CA CYS A 37 -1.77 -10.10 -10.52
C CYS A 37 -0.71 -11.05 -9.93
N GLY A 38 0.30 -10.50 -9.27
CA GLY A 38 1.27 -11.32 -8.53
C GLY A 38 0.66 -12.01 -7.30
N PRO A 39 1.29 -13.09 -6.79
CA PRO A 39 0.80 -13.82 -5.62
C PRO A 39 0.71 -12.95 -4.37
N ALA A 40 1.70 -12.09 -4.14
CA ALA A 40 1.74 -11.21 -2.97
C ALA A 40 0.58 -10.20 -2.90
N ALA A 41 -0.12 -9.93 -4.00
CA ALA A 41 -1.21 -8.95 -4.07
C ALA A 41 -2.57 -9.60 -4.36
N ALA A 42 -2.65 -10.94 -4.49
CA ALA A 42 -3.85 -11.62 -4.94
C ALA A 42 -5.05 -11.39 -4.02
N GLU A 43 -4.82 -11.45 -2.70
CA GLU A 43 -5.83 -11.27 -1.66
C GLU A 43 -6.55 -9.92 -1.78
N LEU A 44 -5.82 -8.85 -2.16
CA LEU A 44 -6.38 -7.49 -2.30
C LEU A 44 -7.54 -7.38 -3.30
N PHE A 45 -7.65 -8.35 -4.22
CA PHE A 45 -8.65 -8.33 -5.27
C PHE A 45 -9.85 -9.25 -5.00
N GLU A 46 -9.84 -10.05 -3.94
CA GLU A 46 -10.85 -11.09 -3.68
C GLU A 46 -12.25 -10.53 -3.41
N THR A 47 -12.33 -9.31 -2.90
CA THR A 47 -13.58 -8.62 -2.55
C THR A 47 -14.00 -7.56 -3.57
N VAL A 48 -13.34 -7.52 -4.73
CA VAL A 48 -13.68 -6.56 -5.81
C VAL A 48 -15.13 -6.80 -6.28
N PRO A 49 -15.98 -5.77 -6.35
CA PRO A 49 -17.34 -5.94 -6.87
C PRO A 49 -17.35 -6.48 -8.30
N GLY A 50 -18.14 -7.53 -8.53
CA GLY A 50 -18.24 -8.18 -9.83
C GLY A 50 -17.07 -9.09 -10.20
N LEU A 51 -16.18 -9.41 -9.26
CA LEU A 51 -15.09 -10.38 -9.47
C LEU A 51 -15.62 -11.76 -9.89
N GLU A 52 -15.20 -12.24 -11.05
CA GLU A 52 -15.40 -13.63 -11.49
C GLU A 52 -14.20 -14.51 -11.12
N ARG A 53 -12.97 -13.95 -11.18
CA ARG A 53 -11.75 -14.73 -11.03
C ARG A 53 -10.52 -13.86 -10.75
N VAL A 54 -9.64 -14.34 -9.87
CA VAL A 54 -8.24 -13.90 -9.77
C VAL A 54 -7.34 -14.93 -10.47
N ILE A 55 -6.47 -14.47 -11.36
CA ILE A 55 -5.42 -15.25 -12.02
C ILE A 55 -4.08 -14.89 -11.37
N VAL A 56 -3.62 -15.76 -10.48
CA VAL A 56 -2.35 -15.56 -9.79
C VAL A 56 -1.18 -15.86 -10.74
N MET A 57 -0.30 -14.88 -10.90
CA MET A 57 0.83 -14.89 -11.81
C MET A 57 2.14 -15.11 -11.06
N GLU A 58 2.52 -16.37 -10.88
CA GLU A 58 3.84 -16.75 -10.38
C GLU A 58 4.90 -16.63 -11.47
N LYS A 59 6.11 -16.17 -11.11
CA LYS A 59 7.21 -16.06 -12.05
C LYS A 59 7.67 -17.46 -12.49
N MET A 60 7.34 -17.83 -13.72
CA MET A 60 7.82 -19.07 -14.34
C MET A 60 9.10 -18.87 -15.13
N VAL A 61 9.88 -19.96 -15.28
CA VAL A 61 11.05 -20.02 -16.18
C VAL A 61 10.66 -19.63 -17.61
N ALA A 62 11.62 -19.06 -18.34
CA ALA A 62 11.42 -18.57 -19.72
C ALA A 62 10.20 -17.63 -19.89
N SER A 63 9.75 -16.97 -18.82
CA SER A 63 8.56 -16.11 -18.81
C SER A 63 7.26 -16.80 -19.25
N LEU A 64 7.15 -18.12 -19.07
CA LEU A 64 5.96 -18.91 -19.43
C LEU A 64 4.67 -18.48 -18.69
N HIS A 65 4.79 -17.69 -17.63
CA HIS A 65 3.65 -17.11 -16.93
C HIS A 65 2.79 -16.21 -17.80
N TRP A 66 3.36 -15.59 -18.84
CA TRP A 66 2.58 -14.87 -19.86
C TRP A 66 1.76 -15.81 -20.74
N LEU A 67 2.33 -16.98 -21.10
CA LEU A 67 1.60 -18.01 -21.84
C LEU A 67 0.48 -18.58 -20.99
N ARG A 68 0.72 -18.80 -19.69
CA ARG A 68 -0.31 -19.23 -18.73
C ARG A 68 -1.44 -18.19 -18.61
N LEU A 69 -1.10 -16.90 -18.53
CA LEU A 69 -2.10 -15.81 -18.52
C LEU A 69 -2.93 -15.84 -19.79
N TRP A 70 -2.29 -15.93 -20.96
CA TRP A 70 -2.97 -16.00 -22.25
C TRP A 70 -3.88 -17.23 -22.35
N ALA A 71 -3.36 -18.42 -22.06
CA ALA A 71 -4.14 -19.66 -22.10
C ALA A 71 -5.34 -19.63 -21.13
N SER A 72 -5.19 -18.98 -19.98
CA SER A 72 -6.28 -18.80 -19.01
C SER A 72 -7.35 -17.79 -19.45
N SER A 73 -7.05 -16.98 -20.47
CA SER A 73 -7.86 -15.83 -20.90
C SER A 73 -8.37 -15.92 -22.34
N VAL A 74 -7.75 -16.74 -23.20
CA VAL A 74 -8.01 -16.81 -24.65
C VAL A 74 -9.37 -17.43 -25.00
N THR A 75 -9.92 -18.27 -24.11
CA THR A 75 -11.21 -18.93 -24.32
C THR A 75 -12.41 -18.00 -24.15
N ARG A 76 -12.17 -16.71 -23.86
CA ARG A 76 -13.18 -15.69 -23.62
C ARG A 76 -12.99 -14.54 -24.61
N PHE A 77 -14.10 -14.00 -25.08
CA PHE A 77 -14.11 -12.68 -25.70
C PHE A 77 -14.24 -11.61 -24.61
N TRP A 78 -13.37 -10.59 -24.68
CA TRP A 78 -13.30 -9.51 -23.70
C TRP A 78 -13.95 -8.24 -24.26
N ASP A 79 -14.73 -7.54 -23.43
CA ASP A 79 -15.19 -6.20 -23.82
C ASP A 79 -14.07 -5.18 -23.62
N LEU A 80 -13.28 -5.34 -22.56
CA LEU A 80 -12.14 -4.48 -22.26
C LEU A 80 -10.98 -5.28 -21.66
N VAL A 81 -9.77 -5.06 -22.16
CA VAL A 81 -8.52 -5.48 -21.50
C VAL A 81 -7.77 -4.23 -21.05
N VAL A 82 -7.43 -4.15 -19.76
CA VAL A 82 -6.56 -3.11 -19.21
C VAL A 82 -5.31 -3.80 -18.68
N ASP A 83 -4.17 -3.56 -19.32
CA ASP A 83 -2.91 -4.22 -18.97
C ASP A 83 -1.85 -3.22 -18.52
N LEU A 84 -1.59 -3.19 -17.22
CA LEU A 84 -0.64 -2.30 -16.59
C LEU A 84 0.80 -2.84 -16.63
N ARG A 85 1.00 -4.07 -17.10
CA ARG A 85 2.30 -4.75 -17.19
C ARG A 85 2.80 -4.88 -18.64
N SER A 86 1.96 -4.52 -19.61
CA SER A 86 2.24 -4.65 -21.04
C SER A 86 2.63 -6.09 -21.40
N ALA A 87 1.88 -7.06 -20.88
CA ALA A 87 2.17 -8.48 -21.09
C ALA A 87 2.14 -8.82 -22.59
N PRO A 88 3.18 -9.41 -23.19
CA PRO A 88 3.26 -9.53 -24.64
C PRO A 88 2.08 -10.27 -25.29
N LEU A 89 1.55 -11.29 -24.60
CA LEU A 89 0.49 -12.13 -25.14
C LEU A 89 -0.93 -11.59 -24.90
N THR A 90 -1.11 -10.56 -24.07
CA THR A 90 -2.45 -9.96 -23.88
C THR A 90 -2.92 -9.20 -25.12
N TYR A 91 -1.99 -8.68 -25.93
CA TYR A 91 -2.27 -8.09 -27.24
C TYR A 91 -3.02 -9.04 -28.20
N LEU A 92 -2.82 -10.35 -28.05
CA LEU A 92 -3.42 -11.38 -28.90
C LEU A 92 -4.80 -11.83 -28.42
N LEU A 93 -5.31 -11.29 -27.31
CA LEU A 93 -6.64 -11.64 -26.80
C LEU A 93 -7.73 -11.01 -27.67
N ALA A 94 -8.78 -11.78 -27.97
CA ALA A 94 -9.94 -11.26 -28.66
C ALA A 94 -10.69 -10.28 -27.74
N ALA A 95 -10.62 -8.98 -28.08
CA ALA A 95 -11.22 -7.92 -27.26
C ALA A 95 -11.81 -6.79 -28.11
N LYS A 96 -12.92 -6.16 -27.68
CA LYS A 96 -13.45 -4.94 -28.34
C LYS A 96 -12.51 -3.75 -28.18
N ARG A 97 -11.93 -3.59 -26.98
CA ARG A 97 -10.97 -2.54 -26.67
C ARG A 97 -9.85 -3.12 -25.81
N GLN A 98 -8.63 -2.66 -26.04
CA GLN A 98 -7.50 -2.92 -25.18
C GLN A 98 -6.80 -1.60 -24.82
N ALA A 99 -6.36 -1.49 -23.59
CA ALA A 99 -5.61 -0.36 -23.07
C ALA A 99 -4.37 -0.90 -22.36
N HIS A 100 -3.19 -0.49 -22.83
CA HIS A 100 -1.91 -1.03 -22.36
C HIS A 100 -1.04 0.08 -21.78
N MET A 101 -0.30 -0.23 -20.73
CA MET A 101 0.77 0.61 -20.24
C MET A 101 1.84 0.75 -21.32
N HIS A 102 2.27 1.99 -21.57
CA HIS A 102 3.36 2.30 -22.49
C HIS A 102 4.59 2.75 -21.70
N LYS A 103 5.78 2.32 -22.13
CA LYS A 103 7.07 2.78 -21.57
C LYS A 103 7.37 4.19 -22.06
N HIS A 104 6.77 5.21 -21.46
CA HIS A 104 7.14 6.61 -21.68
C HIS A 104 8.03 7.13 -20.55
N LYS A 105 8.73 8.26 -20.77
CA LYS A 105 9.41 8.99 -19.70
C LYS A 105 8.35 9.44 -18.71
N HIS A 106 8.22 8.67 -17.62
CA HIS A 106 7.19 8.89 -16.64
C HIS A 106 7.53 10.14 -15.81
N HIS A 107 6.76 11.19 -15.96
CA HIS A 107 6.82 12.36 -15.09
C HIS A 107 5.65 12.33 -14.12
N GLY A 108 5.92 12.67 -12.85
CA GLY A 108 4.92 12.75 -11.80
C GLY A 108 4.55 11.41 -11.15
N HIS A 109 3.62 11.51 -10.21
CA HIS A 109 3.23 10.44 -9.29
C HIS A 109 2.81 9.16 -10.01
N ARG A 110 3.13 8.00 -9.43
CA ARG A 110 2.83 6.68 -10.01
C ARG A 110 1.36 6.49 -10.37
N ILE A 111 0.46 7.01 -9.55
CA ILE A 111 -0.99 6.94 -9.81
C ILE A 111 -1.39 7.64 -11.11
N ARG A 112 -0.76 8.78 -11.47
CA ARG A 112 -1.01 9.48 -12.74
C ARG A 112 -0.50 8.67 -13.93
N GLN A 113 0.65 8.02 -13.77
CA GLN A 113 1.21 7.14 -14.79
C GLN A 113 0.27 5.96 -15.07
N LEU A 114 -0.24 5.32 -14.02
CA LEU A 114 -1.26 4.27 -14.12
C LEU A 114 -2.51 4.82 -14.83
N ALA A 115 -3.06 5.91 -14.32
CA ALA A 115 -4.28 6.52 -14.83
C ALA A 115 -4.21 6.92 -16.32
N GLY A 116 -3.02 7.24 -16.82
CA GLY A 116 -2.77 7.51 -18.23
C GLY A 116 -3.17 6.38 -19.18
N VAL A 117 -3.20 5.11 -18.72
CA VAL A 117 -3.64 3.97 -19.54
C VAL A 117 -5.08 4.13 -20.03
N LEU A 118 -5.93 4.80 -19.25
CA LEU A 118 -7.32 5.10 -19.61
C LEU A 118 -7.54 6.58 -19.95
N GLY A 119 -6.47 7.39 -20.04
CA GLY A 119 -6.57 8.84 -20.29
C GLY A 119 -7.05 9.65 -19.08
N LEU A 120 -6.80 9.16 -17.86
CA LEU A 120 -7.28 9.76 -16.60
C LEU A 120 -6.16 10.45 -15.78
N GLN A 121 -5.01 10.73 -16.39
CA GLN A 121 -3.82 11.24 -15.68
C GLN A 121 -3.97 12.63 -15.04
N ASP A 122 -4.92 13.44 -15.54
CA ASP A 122 -5.14 14.80 -15.04
C ASP A 122 -5.96 14.81 -13.75
N ASN A 123 -6.86 13.83 -13.60
CA ASN A 123 -7.63 13.56 -12.39
C ASN A 123 -7.62 12.05 -12.08
N PRO A 124 -6.48 11.53 -11.59
CA PRO A 124 -6.33 10.09 -11.38
C PRO A 124 -7.26 9.61 -10.26
N PRO A 125 -8.01 8.51 -10.45
CA PRO A 125 -8.83 7.96 -9.38
C PRO A 125 -7.94 7.46 -8.24
N LEU A 126 -8.30 7.82 -7.00
CA LEU A 126 -7.54 7.43 -5.82
C LEU A 126 -7.60 5.91 -5.57
N PRO A 127 -6.57 5.32 -4.94
CA PRO A 127 -6.57 3.90 -4.61
C PRO A 127 -7.77 3.55 -3.72
N ARG A 128 -8.41 2.42 -4.02
CA ARG A 128 -9.57 1.92 -3.28
C ARG A 128 -9.44 0.42 -3.06
N LEU A 129 -9.57 -0.02 -1.83
CA LEU A 129 -9.67 -1.44 -1.50
C LEU A 129 -11.08 -1.73 -0.98
N TRP A 130 -11.49 -2.98 -1.12
CA TRP A 130 -12.78 -3.45 -0.64
C TRP A 130 -12.54 -4.45 0.49
N SER A 131 -13.40 -4.44 1.49
CA SER A 131 -13.50 -5.51 2.47
C SER A 131 -14.96 -5.96 2.50
N ASP A 132 -15.20 -7.19 2.93
CA ASP A 132 -16.52 -7.72 3.21
C ASP A 132 -16.75 -7.82 4.72
N ASP A 133 -17.96 -8.25 5.11
CA ASP A 133 -18.36 -8.37 6.51
C ASP A 133 -17.44 -9.30 7.32
N ILE A 134 -16.78 -10.28 6.69
CA ILE A 134 -15.90 -11.22 7.40
C ILE A 134 -14.65 -10.48 7.88
N HIS A 135 -14.00 -9.73 6.99
CA HIS A 135 -12.81 -8.95 7.32
C HIS A 135 -13.15 -7.81 8.29
N ASP A 136 -14.30 -7.16 8.11
CA ASP A 136 -14.74 -6.07 8.99
C ASP A 136 -15.07 -6.59 10.41
N GLN A 137 -15.70 -7.76 10.55
CA GLN A 137 -15.95 -8.39 11.86
C GLN A 137 -14.64 -8.84 12.53
N LYS A 138 -13.71 -9.39 11.76
CA LYS A 138 -12.40 -9.78 12.29
C LYS A 138 -11.61 -8.57 12.77
N ALA A 139 -11.66 -7.45 12.04
CA ALA A 139 -11.04 -6.20 12.46
C ALA A 139 -11.62 -5.66 13.79
N VAL A 140 -12.93 -5.81 14.04
CA VAL A 140 -13.54 -5.48 15.34
C VAL A 140 -12.98 -6.33 16.48
N GLN A 141 -12.70 -7.61 16.24
CA GLN A 141 -12.12 -8.50 17.25
C GLN A 141 -10.65 -8.19 17.52
N LEU A 142 -9.88 -7.91 16.47
CA LEU A 142 -8.44 -7.62 16.55
C LEU A 142 -8.17 -6.22 17.12
N ILE A 143 -9.01 -5.25 16.76
CA ILE A 143 -8.93 -3.86 17.22
C ILE A 143 -10.27 -3.48 17.85
N PRO A 144 -10.56 -3.92 19.09
CA PRO A 144 -11.83 -3.61 19.75
C PRO A 144 -11.95 -2.12 20.07
N GLU A 145 -13.18 -1.66 20.30
CA GLU A 145 -13.45 -0.31 20.82
C GLU A 145 -12.64 -0.04 22.10
N GLY A 146 -12.19 1.20 22.27
CA GLY A 146 -11.33 1.57 23.39
C GLY A 146 -10.45 2.77 23.06
N PRO A 147 -9.26 2.88 23.68
CA PRO A 147 -8.32 3.94 23.36
C PRO A 147 -7.95 3.94 21.87
N PRO A 148 -7.68 5.14 21.30
CA PRO A 148 -7.33 5.28 19.91
C PRO A 148 -6.05 4.51 19.59
N VAL A 149 -5.91 4.11 18.33
CA VAL A 149 -4.84 3.20 17.90
C VAL A 149 -3.93 3.89 16.90
N LEU A 150 -2.63 3.89 17.18
CA LEU A 150 -1.57 4.21 16.21
C LEU A 150 -1.15 2.92 15.49
N ALA A 151 -1.37 2.85 14.18
CA ALA A 151 -0.87 1.77 13.37
C ALA A 151 0.57 2.05 12.93
N ILE A 152 1.44 1.05 13.05
CA ILE A 152 2.85 1.12 12.67
C ILE A 152 3.17 0.05 11.62
N GLY A 153 3.76 0.49 10.51
CA GLY A 153 4.43 -0.35 9.52
C GLY A 153 5.94 -0.19 9.60
N PRO A 154 6.63 -0.95 10.48
CA PRO A 154 8.00 -0.64 10.89
C PRO A 154 9.06 -1.10 9.89
N THR A 155 8.67 -1.88 8.89
CA THR A 155 9.57 -2.60 7.96
C THR A 155 9.44 -2.06 6.54
N ALA A 156 10.38 -2.45 5.67
CA ALA A 156 10.36 -2.11 4.26
C ALA A 156 11.00 -3.24 3.44
N ASN A 157 10.75 -3.23 2.13
CA ASN A 157 11.22 -4.29 1.23
C ASN A 157 12.75 -4.36 1.02
N TRP A 158 13.51 -3.45 1.63
CA TRP A 158 14.96 -3.36 1.55
C TRP A 158 15.45 -2.46 2.72
N ARG A 159 16.54 -2.88 3.38
CA ARG A 159 16.94 -2.32 4.68
C ARG A 159 17.21 -0.82 4.68
N ALA A 160 17.70 -0.28 3.56
CA ALA A 160 18.00 1.14 3.40
C ALA A 160 16.81 2.08 3.65
N LYS A 161 15.56 1.62 3.42
CA LYS A 161 14.32 2.41 3.66
C LYS A 161 13.77 2.27 5.08
N THR A 162 14.33 1.40 5.90
CA THR A 162 13.73 1.06 7.19
C THR A 162 14.17 2.07 8.25
N TRP A 163 13.24 2.84 8.79
CA TRP A 163 13.50 3.69 9.95
C TRP A 163 13.79 2.84 11.19
N ARG A 164 14.71 3.30 12.05
CA ARG A 164 15.24 2.50 13.16
C ARG A 164 14.14 2.13 14.16
N ALA A 165 14.23 0.93 14.73
CA ALA A 165 13.26 0.43 15.70
C ALA A 165 13.18 1.32 16.94
N GLU A 166 14.31 1.87 17.38
CA GLU A 166 14.43 2.79 18.50
C GLU A 166 13.68 4.10 18.23
N ASN A 167 13.75 4.60 16.99
CA ASN A 167 13.03 5.80 16.60
C ASN A 167 11.52 5.57 16.54
N PHE A 168 11.07 4.40 16.06
CA PHE A 168 9.66 4.01 16.14
C PHE A 168 9.18 3.89 17.59
N ALA A 169 10.00 3.31 18.49
CA ALA A 169 9.66 3.16 19.90
C ALA A 169 9.49 4.54 20.57
N GLU A 170 10.46 5.45 20.37
CA GLU A 170 10.37 6.83 20.90
C GLU A 170 9.16 7.58 20.33
N LEU A 171 8.87 7.43 19.03
CA LEU A 171 7.67 8.01 18.42
C LEU A 171 6.39 7.47 19.08
N CYS A 172 6.29 6.16 19.29
CA CYS A 172 5.14 5.53 19.92
C CYS A 172 4.92 6.10 21.32
N GLU A 173 5.98 6.17 22.15
CA GLU A 173 5.93 6.73 23.50
C GLU A 173 5.47 8.19 23.51
N ARG A 174 6.00 9.04 22.60
CA ARG A 174 5.59 10.44 22.50
C ARG A 174 4.15 10.60 22.07
N VAL A 175 3.70 9.81 21.09
CA VAL A 175 2.34 9.88 20.57
C VAL A 175 1.32 9.41 21.60
N THR A 176 1.63 8.37 22.37
CA THR A 176 0.69 7.80 23.38
C THR A 176 0.86 8.38 24.79
N GLY A 177 1.90 9.18 25.02
CA GLY A 177 2.14 9.88 26.27
C GLY A 177 1.01 10.84 26.66
N ALA A 178 1.01 11.30 27.91
CA ALA A 178 -0.07 12.11 28.48
C ALA A 178 -0.38 13.40 27.68
N ASP A 179 0.67 14.03 27.13
CA ASP A 179 0.58 15.25 26.31
C ASP A 179 0.68 14.95 24.80
N GLY A 180 0.63 13.67 24.42
CA GLY A 180 0.76 13.20 23.05
C GLY A 180 -0.49 13.42 22.20
N LEU A 181 -0.40 13.06 20.92
CA LEU A 181 -1.55 13.13 20.00
C LEU A 181 -2.67 12.14 20.36
N LEU A 182 -2.32 11.01 20.99
CA LEU A 182 -3.22 9.93 21.38
C LEU A 182 -3.00 9.52 22.85
N PRO A 183 -3.29 10.36 23.85
CA PRO A 183 -3.00 10.05 25.25
C PRO A 183 -3.62 8.71 25.70
N GLY A 184 -2.79 7.80 26.19
CA GLY A 184 -3.20 6.44 26.58
C GLY A 184 -3.58 5.53 25.40
N GLY A 185 -3.20 5.90 24.18
CA GLY A 185 -3.46 5.13 22.96
C GLY A 185 -2.75 3.78 22.93
N ARG A 186 -3.22 2.91 22.04
CA ARG A 186 -2.64 1.60 21.77
C ARG A 186 -1.83 1.63 20.47
N ILE A 187 -0.87 0.71 20.33
CA ILE A 187 -0.02 0.57 19.15
C ILE A 187 -0.35 -0.73 18.44
N ALA A 188 -0.80 -0.66 17.18
CA ALA A 188 -1.00 -1.82 16.32
C ALA A 188 0.17 -1.98 15.35
N LEU A 189 0.81 -3.14 15.36
CA LEU A 189 1.98 -3.45 14.53
C LEU A 189 1.57 -4.36 13.37
N PHE A 190 1.90 -3.94 12.15
CA PHE A 190 1.58 -4.68 10.93
C PHE A 190 2.84 -4.94 10.12
N GLY A 191 2.84 -6.03 9.36
CA GLY A 191 3.94 -6.43 8.49
C GLY A 191 3.80 -7.88 8.05
N ALA A 192 4.65 -8.31 7.15
CA ALA A 192 4.66 -9.68 6.66
C ALA A 192 5.33 -10.63 7.68
N PRO A 193 5.00 -11.94 7.70
CA PRO A 193 5.60 -12.90 8.63
C PRO A 193 7.13 -12.91 8.61
N GLU A 194 7.73 -12.79 7.42
CA GLU A 194 9.17 -12.76 7.21
C GLU A 194 9.87 -11.51 7.78
N GLU A 195 9.11 -10.45 8.09
CA GLU A 195 9.63 -9.18 8.62
C GLU A 195 9.71 -9.19 10.16
N ARG A 196 9.12 -10.20 10.81
CA ARG A 196 9.08 -10.30 12.28
C ARG A 196 10.45 -10.25 12.95
N PRO A 197 11.50 -10.92 12.44
CA PRO A 197 12.83 -10.85 13.04
C PRO A 197 13.40 -9.43 13.07
N GLU A 198 13.08 -8.59 12.07
CA GLU A 198 13.55 -7.19 12.01
C GLU A 198 12.77 -6.28 12.96
N ALA A 199 11.49 -6.58 13.19
CA ALA A 199 10.61 -5.77 14.04
C ALA A 199 10.63 -6.18 15.52
N ILE A 200 11.22 -7.31 15.90
CA ILE A 200 11.08 -7.88 17.25
C ILE A 200 11.51 -6.93 18.37
N GLY A 201 12.58 -6.17 18.16
CA GLY A 201 13.05 -5.18 19.16
C GLY A 201 12.03 -4.08 19.42
N LEU A 202 11.32 -3.62 18.39
CA LEU A 202 10.21 -2.67 18.54
C LEU A 202 8.98 -3.32 19.17
N ILE A 203 8.64 -4.55 18.78
CA ILE A 203 7.51 -5.28 19.36
C ILE A 203 7.71 -5.38 20.87
N GLU A 204 8.89 -5.78 21.32
CA GLU A 204 9.22 -6.01 22.73
C GLU A 204 9.39 -4.72 23.54
N SER A 205 9.72 -3.58 22.91
CA SER A 205 9.82 -2.29 23.62
C SER A 205 8.45 -1.69 23.98
N ILE A 206 7.38 -2.05 23.25
CA ILE A 206 6.03 -1.56 23.53
C ILE A 206 5.40 -2.39 24.67
N PRO A 207 4.84 -1.75 25.73
CA PRO A 207 4.14 -2.45 26.81
C PRO A 207 3.01 -3.36 26.28
N ALA A 208 2.90 -4.58 26.81
CA ALA A 208 1.98 -5.60 26.31
C ALA A 208 0.49 -5.19 26.34
N GLU A 209 0.16 -4.29 27.24
CA GLU A 209 -1.16 -3.75 27.57
C GLU A 209 -1.58 -2.66 26.57
N GLN A 210 -0.58 -2.02 25.95
CA GLN A 210 -0.77 -1.05 24.86
C GLN A 210 -0.56 -1.68 23.48
N ARG A 211 0.04 -2.87 23.41
CA ARG A 211 0.47 -3.52 22.17
C ARG A 211 -0.62 -4.39 21.55
N ILE A 212 -0.88 -4.17 20.28
CA ILE A 212 -1.69 -5.03 19.40
C ILE A 212 -0.73 -5.60 18.33
N ASP A 213 -0.09 -6.74 18.62
CA ASP A 213 0.83 -7.40 17.68
C ASP A 213 0.01 -8.16 16.62
N LEU A 214 -0.03 -7.61 15.39
CA LEU A 214 -0.66 -8.24 14.22
C LEU A 214 0.37 -8.58 13.14
N LEU A 215 1.66 -8.42 13.42
CA LEU A 215 2.72 -8.59 12.42
C LEU A 215 2.83 -10.06 12.04
N GLY A 216 2.57 -10.36 10.76
CA GLY A 216 2.55 -11.72 10.23
C GLY A 216 1.37 -12.58 10.69
N GLN A 217 0.35 -12.00 11.32
CA GLN A 217 -0.78 -12.75 11.90
C GLN A 217 -2.08 -12.61 11.11
N VAL A 218 -2.13 -11.68 10.15
CA VAL A 218 -3.35 -11.31 9.41
C VAL A 218 -3.08 -11.12 7.93
N GLY A 219 -4.10 -11.37 7.10
CA GLY A 219 -4.06 -11.15 5.66
C GLY A 219 -4.19 -9.67 5.28
N LEU A 220 -3.91 -9.34 4.01
CA LEU A 220 -3.95 -7.97 3.51
C LEU A 220 -5.32 -7.30 3.60
N LEU A 221 -6.41 -8.07 3.42
CA LEU A 221 -7.77 -7.52 3.54
C LEU A 221 -8.16 -7.30 5.01
N ASP A 222 -7.71 -8.17 5.91
CA ASP A 222 -7.85 -7.96 7.35
C ASP A 222 -7.05 -6.75 7.82
N ILE A 223 -5.84 -6.56 7.31
CA ILE A 223 -5.01 -5.37 7.56
C ILE A 223 -5.76 -4.11 7.10
N HIS A 224 -6.28 -4.11 5.86
CA HIS A 224 -7.08 -3.00 5.35
C HIS A 224 -8.27 -2.69 6.26
N ALA A 225 -9.01 -3.71 6.71
CA ALA A 225 -10.15 -3.53 7.62
C ALA A 225 -9.72 -3.02 9.01
N CYS A 226 -8.60 -3.53 9.56
CA CYS A 226 -8.03 -3.07 10.82
C CYS A 226 -7.59 -1.60 10.74
N LEU A 227 -6.96 -1.19 9.64
CA LEU A 227 -6.49 0.18 9.45
C LEU A 227 -7.64 1.22 9.47
N LYS A 228 -8.84 0.85 9.02
CA LYS A 228 -10.05 1.70 9.15
C LYS A 228 -10.42 2.02 10.61
N ARG A 229 -9.94 1.23 11.57
CA ARG A 229 -10.21 1.37 13.01
C ARG A 229 -9.08 2.09 13.76
N CYS A 230 -8.03 2.49 13.05
CA CYS A 230 -6.90 3.22 13.60
C CYS A 230 -7.10 4.73 13.47
N ALA A 231 -6.52 5.49 14.40
CA ALA A 231 -6.55 6.95 14.37
C ALA A 231 -5.48 7.52 13.41
N PHE A 232 -4.31 6.88 13.37
CA PHE A 232 -3.21 7.25 12.50
C PHE A 232 -2.47 6.00 12.01
N TYR A 233 -1.78 6.12 10.89
CA TYR A 233 -0.77 5.19 10.43
C TYR A 233 0.56 5.93 10.22
N VAL A 234 1.66 5.33 10.70
CA VAL A 234 3.03 5.75 10.38
C VAL A 234 3.84 4.55 9.92
N GLY A 235 4.56 4.68 8.81
CA GLY A 235 5.45 3.60 8.37
C GLY A 235 6.31 3.98 7.18
N ASN A 236 7.27 3.11 6.88
CA ASN A 236 8.19 3.33 5.76
C ASN A 236 7.47 3.27 4.41
N ASP A 237 8.11 3.78 3.36
CA ASP A 237 7.72 3.59 1.96
C ASP A 237 7.62 2.09 1.59
N SER A 238 6.40 1.56 1.73
CA SER A 238 6.06 0.14 1.60
C SER A 238 4.65 -0.05 1.03
N GLY A 239 4.32 -1.29 0.67
CA GLY A 239 2.96 -1.63 0.24
C GLY A 239 1.91 -1.36 1.33
N LEU A 240 2.27 -1.56 2.59
CA LEU A 240 1.39 -1.34 3.75
C LEU A 240 0.98 0.13 3.90
N MET A 241 1.89 1.07 3.61
CA MET A 241 1.59 2.51 3.59
C MET A 241 0.49 2.83 2.57
N HIS A 242 0.52 2.21 1.39
CA HIS A 242 -0.54 2.40 0.40
C HIS A 242 -1.86 1.75 0.80
N ILE A 243 -1.82 0.60 1.50
CA ILE A 243 -3.03 -0.03 2.07
C ILE A 243 -3.66 0.90 3.11
N ALA A 244 -2.86 1.51 3.99
CA ALA A 244 -3.33 2.48 4.97
C ALA A 244 -4.00 3.70 4.31
N ALA A 245 -3.35 4.29 3.30
CA ALA A 245 -3.95 5.40 2.55
C ALA A 245 -5.29 4.98 1.89
N ALA A 246 -5.36 3.78 1.31
CA ALA A 246 -6.58 3.26 0.70
C ALA A 246 -7.69 2.92 1.73
N ALA A 247 -7.32 2.61 2.98
CA ALA A 247 -8.24 2.41 4.09
C ALA A 247 -8.86 3.74 4.59
N GLY A 248 -8.27 4.88 4.22
CA GLY A 248 -8.73 6.21 4.63
C GLY A 248 -8.23 6.65 6.01
N VAL A 249 -7.36 5.87 6.66
CA VAL A 249 -6.71 6.30 7.91
C VAL A 249 -5.70 7.43 7.60
N PRO A 250 -5.63 8.50 8.43
CA PRO A 250 -4.55 9.47 8.36
C PRO A 250 -3.18 8.80 8.29
N THR A 251 -2.54 8.88 7.12
CA THR A 251 -1.34 8.10 6.77
C THR A 251 -0.14 9.00 6.60
N LEU A 252 0.92 8.77 7.37
CA LEU A 252 2.22 9.42 7.21
C LEU A 252 3.27 8.41 6.72
N GLY A 253 3.77 8.61 5.51
CA GLY A 253 4.84 7.82 4.92
C GLY A 253 6.24 8.38 5.26
N LEU A 254 7.17 7.51 5.64
CA LEU A 254 8.56 7.86 5.94
C LEU A 254 9.46 7.59 4.73
N PHE A 255 10.19 8.62 4.28
CA PHE A 255 11.03 8.58 3.09
C PHE A 255 12.49 9.00 3.34
N GLY A 256 13.37 8.51 2.49
CA GLY A 256 14.80 8.87 2.47
C GLY A 256 15.42 8.50 1.13
N PRO A 257 15.88 7.24 0.94
CA PRO A 257 16.47 6.77 -0.31
C PRO A 257 15.44 6.36 -1.36
N SER A 258 14.21 6.88 -1.27
CA SER A 258 13.19 6.76 -2.31
C SER A 258 12.49 8.09 -2.57
N ARG A 259 11.83 8.14 -3.73
CA ARG A 259 11.17 9.34 -4.24
C ARG A 259 9.70 9.37 -3.81
N GLU A 260 9.41 10.15 -2.79
CA GLU A 260 8.07 10.50 -2.33
C GLU A 260 7.22 11.15 -3.43
N GLU A 261 7.84 11.89 -4.36
CA GLU A 261 7.16 12.47 -5.52
C GLU A 261 6.54 11.40 -6.45
N LEU A 262 7.09 10.19 -6.42
CA LEU A 262 6.64 9.06 -7.24
C LEU A 262 5.69 8.12 -6.49
N TYR A 263 5.93 7.90 -5.19
CA TYR A 263 5.28 6.85 -4.39
C TYR A 263 4.71 7.33 -3.05
N GLY A 264 4.54 8.64 -2.85
CA GLY A 264 3.83 9.15 -1.67
C GLY A 264 2.43 8.53 -1.50
N PRO A 265 1.94 8.38 -0.25
CA PRO A 265 0.57 7.96 -0.04
C PRO A 265 -0.40 8.99 -0.65
N CYS A 266 -1.48 8.50 -1.24
CA CYS A 266 -2.44 9.34 -1.97
C CYS A 266 -3.72 9.51 -1.15
N GLY A 267 -4.22 10.75 -1.04
CA GLY A 267 -5.48 11.05 -0.38
C GLY A 267 -5.43 12.37 0.37
N ALA A 268 -6.59 12.89 0.77
CA ALA A 268 -6.68 14.14 1.54
C ALA A 268 -6.06 14.01 2.95
N LEU A 269 -6.07 12.80 3.51
CA LEU A 269 -5.51 12.46 4.82
C LEU A 269 -4.21 11.67 4.68
N SER A 270 -3.38 12.02 3.69
CA SER A 270 -2.10 11.37 3.45
C SER A 270 -0.99 12.40 3.35
N ASP A 271 0.17 12.10 3.91
CA ASP A 271 1.36 12.94 3.82
C ASP A 271 2.64 12.11 3.81
N SER A 272 3.74 12.75 3.43
CA SER A 272 5.08 12.16 3.46
C SER A 272 6.02 13.06 4.24
N VAL A 273 6.88 12.45 5.05
CA VAL A 273 8.01 13.13 5.67
C VAL A 273 9.31 12.46 5.24
N ARG A 274 10.30 13.26 4.82
CA ARG A 274 11.59 12.77 4.36
C ARG A 274 12.75 13.19 5.25
N THR A 275 13.86 12.43 5.15
CA THR A 275 15.18 12.85 5.62
C THR A 275 15.56 14.25 5.11
N PRO A 276 16.38 15.03 5.85
CA PRO A 276 16.88 16.32 5.37
C PRO A 276 17.65 16.23 4.05
N GLN A 277 18.39 15.14 3.84
CA GLN A 277 19.06 14.84 2.57
C GLN A 277 18.02 14.46 1.50
N SER A 278 18.22 14.99 0.29
CA SER A 278 17.39 14.69 -0.88
C SER A 278 17.64 13.27 -1.38
N PHE A 279 16.75 12.74 -2.23
CA PHE A 279 16.94 11.43 -2.84
C PHE A 279 18.24 11.38 -3.69
N ASP A 280 18.56 12.48 -4.37
CA ASP A 280 19.73 12.55 -5.25
C ASP A 280 21.05 12.62 -4.45
N ASP A 281 21.00 13.06 -3.18
CA ASP A 281 22.20 13.25 -2.34
C ASP A 281 22.40 12.18 -1.25
N ILE A 282 21.37 11.39 -0.93
CA ILE A 282 21.40 10.46 0.22
C ILE A 282 22.17 9.16 -0.05
N HIS A 283 22.42 8.83 -1.31
CA HIS A 283 23.06 7.57 -1.69
C HIS A 283 24.59 7.71 -1.59
N PRO A 284 25.25 6.94 -0.70
CA PRO A 284 26.71 6.95 -0.63
C PRO A 284 27.32 6.23 -1.85
N ASP A 285 28.61 6.49 -2.09
CA ASP A 285 29.39 5.74 -3.05
C ASP A 285 29.34 4.23 -2.74
N GLY A 286 29.06 3.41 -3.76
CA GLY A 286 28.97 1.96 -3.60
C GLY A 286 27.65 1.47 -2.98
N PHE A 287 26.61 2.30 -2.91
CA PHE A 287 25.28 1.88 -2.47
C PHE A 287 24.79 0.63 -3.20
N ASP A 288 24.44 -0.39 -2.41
CA ASP A 288 23.72 -1.57 -2.87
C ASP A 288 22.49 -1.79 -2.00
N HIS A 289 21.33 -1.70 -2.63
CA HIS A 289 20.05 -1.93 -2.00
C HIS A 289 19.85 -3.26 -1.27
N ARG A 290 20.67 -4.28 -1.57
CA ARG A 290 20.55 -5.60 -0.95
C ARG A 290 21.34 -5.71 0.35
N THR A 291 22.35 -4.88 0.53
CA THR A 291 23.38 -5.07 1.56
C THR A 291 23.64 -3.81 2.40
N SER A 292 23.29 -2.63 1.89
CA SER A 292 23.48 -1.36 2.60
C SER A 292 22.57 -1.28 3.83
N ASP A 293 23.09 -0.68 4.90
CA ASP A 293 22.32 -0.39 6.11
C ASP A 293 21.28 0.73 5.85
N SER A 294 20.45 1.03 6.85
CA SER A 294 19.46 2.10 6.78
C SER A 294 20.10 3.43 6.39
N LEU A 295 19.44 4.13 5.46
CA LEU A 295 19.75 5.52 5.10
C LEU A 295 18.73 6.49 5.72
N MET A 296 17.93 6.02 6.68
CA MET A 296 16.87 6.80 7.32
C MET A 296 17.33 7.50 8.60
N ASP A 297 18.59 7.34 9.02
CA ASP A 297 19.12 7.84 10.30
C ASP A 297 19.04 9.37 10.44
N GLY A 298 19.07 10.10 9.32
CA GLY A 298 18.89 11.55 9.31
C GLY A 298 17.44 12.01 9.58
N LEU A 299 16.45 11.11 9.55
CA LEU A 299 15.05 11.43 9.85
C LEU A 299 14.83 11.37 11.37
N GLY A 300 14.91 12.52 12.04
CA GLY A 300 14.69 12.59 13.49
C GLY A 300 13.22 12.40 13.92
N VAL A 301 13.01 11.88 15.13
CA VAL A 301 11.68 11.60 15.71
C VAL A 301 10.82 12.86 15.80
N GLU A 302 11.39 13.99 16.22
CA GLU A 302 10.68 15.29 16.29
C GLU A 302 10.04 15.67 14.95
N ARG A 303 10.81 15.54 13.85
CA ARG A 303 10.35 15.88 12.51
C ARG A 303 9.16 15.01 12.09
N VAL A 304 9.17 13.73 12.48
CA VAL A 304 8.07 12.80 12.21
C VAL A 304 6.86 13.15 13.08
N TYR A 305 7.07 13.45 14.36
CA TYR A 305 6.02 13.86 15.29
C TYR A 305 5.31 15.14 14.83
N ASP A 306 6.06 16.17 14.45
CA ASP A 306 5.52 17.45 13.95
C ASP A 306 4.69 17.24 12.67
N ALA A 307 5.18 16.41 11.75
CA ALA A 307 4.43 16.06 10.53
C ALA A 307 3.14 15.30 10.85
N LEU A 308 3.18 14.39 11.83
CA LEU A 308 2.01 13.67 12.30
C LEU A 308 1.00 14.61 12.98
N ALA A 309 1.48 15.57 13.77
CA ALA A 309 0.64 16.58 14.41
C ALA A 309 -0.05 17.49 13.37
N ALA A 310 0.67 17.93 12.34
CA ALA A 310 0.09 18.68 11.24
C ALA A 310 -0.99 17.87 10.48
N LEU A 311 -0.73 16.58 10.25
CA LEU A 311 -1.71 15.66 9.68
C LEU A 311 -2.94 15.47 10.59
N ALA A 312 -2.74 15.40 11.90
CA ALA A 312 -3.81 15.30 12.89
C ALA A 312 -4.74 16.52 12.86
N GLU A 313 -4.19 17.73 12.74
CA GLU A 313 -5.00 18.95 12.62
C GLU A 313 -5.83 18.96 11.32
N ARG A 314 -5.26 18.50 10.20
CA ARG A 314 -6.04 18.33 8.96
C ARG A 314 -7.15 17.30 9.10
N ALA A 315 -6.89 16.18 9.79
CA ALA A 315 -7.88 15.13 10.02
C ALA A 315 -9.05 15.64 10.90
N LYS A 316 -8.76 16.41 11.96
CA LYS A 316 -9.79 17.07 12.78
C LYS A 316 -10.66 18.01 11.95
N GLY A 317 -10.04 18.82 11.08
CA GLY A 317 -10.76 19.74 10.21
C GLY A 317 -11.66 19.07 9.16
N ALA A 318 -11.32 17.85 8.72
CA ALA A 318 -12.14 17.08 7.77
C ALA A 318 -13.33 16.35 8.42
N ALA A 319 -13.28 16.14 9.74
CA ALA A 319 -14.34 15.49 10.52
C ALA A 319 -15.40 16.46 11.08
N ALA A 320 -15.11 17.77 11.06
CA ALA A 320 -15.98 18.86 11.50
C ALA A 320 -16.90 19.34 10.37
#